data_AF-A0A7V2PNU7-F1
#
_entry.id   AF-A0A7V2PNU7-F1
#
_cell.length_a   1.000
_cell.length_b   1.000
_cell.length_c   1.000
_cell.angle_alpha   90.00
_cell.angle_beta   90.00
_cell.angle_gamma   90.00
#
_symmetry.space_group_name_H-M   'P 1'
#
loop_
_entity.id
_entity.type
_entity.pdbx_description
1 polymer ?
#
loop_
_entity_poly.entity_id
_entity_poly.type
_entity_poly.pdbx_seq_one_letter_code
_entity_poly.pdbx_strand_id
1 'polypeptide(L)'
;MPRVALFLDFENLYNALKARARRRDPRHPYGESPFMDFGQLVAYIEENYGSLAREDFIAVANFTHYNPQKGGLNRYATVIDAQSFMGPQVRRVRQHSGGKKWVIRNFADMRLAFEVGRHVATRPADVYILGSGDEAFTALGRTLREMGFQVVFLVADPNAPSTDANIRAEFDLLDFRVTQREPEPEPPPTQAQETVEEDEVARFCAALSDLRQRLSTGIPVRLMEALYGPSQAAEMLRKAQGRGLVDLWEGPTGVRCVSLQTERVLGTVQKMPTREGVRRAAEVLAAVVEIAQSAPRDADRAYWRRALRQRLGVSSRTAKALLERLLSLGVLRDGWMRQPRITVETVEALSREVLPEVPSAPPQPKGKSP
;
A
#
# COMPACT_ATOMS: atom_id res chain seq x y z
N MET A 1 19.80 37.66 -3.27
CA MET A 1 18.53 37.01 -2.88
C MET A 1 18.70 36.48 -1.46
N PRO A 2 17.64 36.45 -0.64
CA PRO A 2 17.71 35.85 0.69
C PRO A 2 18.18 34.40 0.57
N ARG A 3 18.98 33.94 1.52
CA ARG A 3 19.40 32.55 1.59
C ARG A 3 18.39 31.76 2.40
N VAL A 4 17.98 30.63 1.86
CA VAL A 4 16.95 29.76 2.46
C VAL A 4 17.59 28.46 2.94
N ALA A 5 17.11 27.95 4.08
CA ALA A 5 17.41 26.61 4.55
C ALA A 5 16.12 25.83 4.79
N LEU A 6 16.05 24.59 4.29
CA LEU A 6 14.92 23.69 4.39
C LEU A 6 15.29 22.47 5.23
N PHE A 7 14.55 22.26 6.32
CA PHE A 7 14.70 21.13 7.22
C PHE A 7 13.45 20.27 7.19
N LEU A 8 13.54 19.13 6.52
CA LEU A 8 12.40 18.29 6.21
C LEU A 8 12.36 17.06 7.10
N ASP A 9 11.32 16.95 7.93
CA ASP A 9 10.87 15.67 8.46
C ASP A 9 10.12 14.94 7.36
N PHE A 10 10.87 14.14 6.62
CA PHE A 10 10.35 13.49 5.43
C PHE A 10 9.25 12.48 5.77
N GLU A 11 9.36 11.79 6.91
CA GLU A 11 8.37 10.79 7.32
C GLU A 11 7.05 11.45 7.74
N ASN A 12 7.11 12.56 8.46
CA ASN A 12 5.92 13.34 8.81
C ASN A 12 5.22 13.88 7.55
N LEU A 13 5.96 14.54 6.66
CA LEU A 13 5.40 15.08 5.42
C LEU A 13 4.78 13.98 4.55
N TYR A 14 5.51 12.88 4.33
CA TYR A 14 5.02 11.74 3.54
C TYR A 14 3.73 11.15 4.11
N ASN A 15 3.68 10.90 5.43
CA ASN A 15 2.51 10.33 6.09
C ASN A 15 1.31 11.29 6.04
N ALA A 16 1.54 12.59 6.19
CA ALA A 16 0.50 13.60 6.14
C ALA A 16 -0.05 13.78 4.70
N LEU A 17 0.80 13.74 3.68
CA LEU A 17 0.37 13.75 2.27
C LEU A 17 -0.46 12.49 1.93
N LYS A 18 -0.01 11.32 2.39
CA LYS A 18 -0.76 10.07 2.26
C LYS A 18 -2.13 10.13 2.95
N ALA A 19 -2.20 10.73 4.14
CA ALA A 19 -3.46 10.93 4.85
C ALA A 19 -4.38 11.93 4.13
N ARG A 20 -3.83 12.98 3.52
CA ARG A 20 -4.58 13.97 2.72
C ARG A 20 -5.19 13.35 1.47
N ALA A 21 -4.41 12.53 0.75
CA ALA A 21 -4.86 11.85 -0.46
C ALA A 21 -6.07 10.93 -0.19
N ARG A 22 -6.03 10.19 0.93
CA ARG A 22 -7.14 9.35 1.42
C ARG A 22 -8.40 10.12 1.80
N ARG A 23 -8.27 11.35 2.31
CA ARG A 23 -9.43 12.18 2.66
C ARG A 23 -10.14 12.71 1.41
N ARG A 24 -9.39 12.99 0.34
CA ARG A 24 -9.94 13.49 -0.93
C ARG A 24 -10.61 12.40 -1.75
N ASP A 25 -10.05 11.20 -1.74
CA ASP A 25 -10.65 10.03 -2.38
C ASP A 25 -10.62 8.84 -1.40
N PRO A 26 -11.76 8.45 -0.80
CA PRO A 26 -11.85 7.27 0.05
C PRO A 26 -11.50 5.96 -0.69
N ARG A 27 -11.51 5.95 -2.02
CA ARG A 27 -11.09 4.84 -2.89
C ARG A 27 -9.60 4.91 -3.26
N HIS A 28 -8.87 5.91 -2.77
CA HIS A 28 -7.44 6.06 -3.03
C HIS A 28 -6.70 4.78 -2.62
N PRO A 29 -5.98 4.11 -3.55
CA PRO A 29 -5.35 2.82 -3.30
C PRO A 29 -4.45 2.82 -2.06
N TYR A 30 -4.60 1.81 -1.20
CA TYR A 30 -3.76 1.63 -0.03
C TYR A 30 -2.37 1.19 -0.49
N GLY A 31 -1.36 2.05 -0.29
CA GLY A 31 0.03 1.75 -0.65
C GLY A 31 0.58 2.59 -1.79
N GLU A 32 -0.28 3.36 -2.48
CA GLU A 32 0.19 4.40 -3.39
C GLU A 32 0.97 5.44 -2.59
N SER A 33 2.21 5.67 -3.01
CA SER A 33 3.09 6.64 -2.38
C SER A 33 2.77 8.01 -2.96
N PRO A 34 2.57 9.05 -2.14
CA PRO A 34 2.46 10.40 -2.65
C PRO A 34 3.68 10.71 -3.52
N PHE A 35 3.45 11.08 -4.77
CA PHE A 35 4.49 11.63 -5.62
C PHE A 35 4.91 12.98 -5.04
N MET A 36 6.22 13.18 -4.93
CA MET A 36 6.82 14.41 -4.43
C MET A 36 7.89 14.81 -5.42
N ASP A 37 7.65 15.90 -6.14
CA ASP A 37 8.64 16.48 -7.03
C ASP A 37 9.52 17.44 -6.22
N PHE A 38 10.70 16.97 -5.85
CA PHE A 38 11.69 17.78 -5.11
C PHE A 38 12.32 18.86 -5.99
N GLY A 39 12.35 18.67 -7.31
CA GLY A 39 12.84 19.69 -8.24
C GLY A 39 11.88 20.88 -8.29
N GLN A 40 10.58 20.61 -8.39
CA GLN A 40 9.55 21.65 -8.30
C GLN A 40 9.50 22.32 -6.93
N LEU A 41 9.65 21.55 -5.85
CA LEU A 41 9.77 22.12 -4.50
C LEU A 41 10.91 23.14 -4.41
N VAL A 42 12.11 22.75 -4.87
CA VAL A 42 13.29 23.64 -4.86
C VAL A 42 13.04 24.86 -5.73
N ALA A 43 12.56 24.68 -6.95
CA ALA A 43 12.28 25.78 -7.88
C ALA A 43 11.27 26.78 -7.28
N TYR A 44 10.19 26.28 -6.67
CA TYR A 44 9.20 27.12 -6.00
C TYR A 44 9.82 27.91 -4.84
N ILE A 45 10.66 27.27 -4.02
CA ILE A 45 11.34 27.95 -2.91
C ILE A 45 12.28 29.03 -3.44
N GLU A 46 13.05 28.72 -4.49
CA GLU A 46 13.98 29.67 -5.11
C GLU A 46 13.29 30.88 -5.72
N GLU A 47 12.11 30.68 -6.31
CA GLU A 47 11.30 31.74 -6.90
C GLU A 47 10.64 32.64 -5.82
N ASN A 48 10.16 32.05 -4.71
CA ASN A 48 9.30 32.76 -3.76
C ASN A 48 10.01 33.23 -2.48
N TYR A 49 11.08 32.56 -2.05
CA TYR A 49 11.76 32.82 -0.78
C TYR A 49 13.24 33.17 -0.95
N GLY A 50 13.91 32.61 -1.97
CA GLY A 50 15.30 32.89 -2.29
C GLY A 50 16.16 31.63 -2.44
N SER A 51 17.47 31.79 -2.59
CA SER A 51 18.37 30.71 -3.01
C SER A 51 18.47 29.57 -1.99
N LEU A 52 18.25 28.33 -2.44
CA LEU A 52 18.33 27.12 -1.62
C LEU A 52 19.48 26.23 -2.13
N ALA A 53 20.63 26.30 -1.48
CA ALA A 53 21.74 25.39 -1.79
C ALA A 53 21.46 23.98 -1.26
N ARG A 54 22.07 22.96 -1.89
CA ARG A 54 21.90 21.55 -1.49
C ARG A 54 22.31 21.31 -0.03
N GLU A 55 23.34 22.00 0.45
CA GLU A 55 23.84 21.90 1.82
C GLU A 55 22.87 22.52 2.85
N ASP A 56 21.98 23.39 2.37
CA ASP A 56 20.97 24.08 3.16
C ASP A 56 19.61 23.36 3.12
N PHE A 57 19.48 22.31 2.31
CA PHE A 57 18.35 21.39 2.34
C PHE A 57 18.75 20.10 3.07
N ILE A 58 18.27 19.91 4.30
CA ILE A 58 18.51 18.71 5.11
C ILE A 58 17.20 17.96 5.29
N ALA A 59 17.20 16.66 4.97
CA ALA A 59 16.06 15.79 5.17
C ALA A 59 16.41 14.64 6.11
N VAL A 60 15.59 14.43 7.14
CA VAL A 60 15.74 13.36 8.12
C VAL A 60 14.55 12.43 8.03
N ALA A 61 14.81 11.13 7.95
CA ALA A 61 13.81 10.07 8.10
C ALA A 61 14.48 8.72 8.27
N ASN A 62 13.67 7.69 8.54
CA ASN A 62 14.07 6.31 8.32
C ASN A 62 13.90 5.94 6.83
N PHE A 63 14.96 6.12 6.04
CA PHE A 63 14.89 5.93 4.57
C PHE A 63 14.84 4.47 4.11
N THR A 64 14.93 3.50 5.02
CA THR A 64 14.82 2.06 4.73
C THR A 64 13.53 1.69 3.96
N HIS A 65 12.48 2.50 4.07
CA HIS A 65 11.18 2.29 3.44
C HIS A 65 10.89 3.24 2.27
N TYR A 66 11.80 4.17 1.96
CA TYR A 66 11.60 5.25 0.99
C TYR A 66 12.66 5.26 -0.12
N ASN A 67 13.32 4.13 -0.40
CA ASN A 67 14.42 4.03 -1.37
C ASN A 67 14.15 4.69 -2.75
N PRO A 68 12.96 4.56 -3.36
CA PRO A 68 12.67 5.24 -4.63
C PRO A 68 12.68 6.78 -4.51
N GLN A 69 12.14 7.31 -3.42
CA GLN A 69 12.10 8.75 -3.13
C GLN A 69 13.46 9.28 -2.66
N LYS A 70 14.22 8.47 -1.93
CA LYS A 70 15.58 8.78 -1.44
C LYS A 70 16.51 9.16 -2.58
N GLY A 71 16.45 8.43 -3.70
CA GLY A 71 17.30 8.70 -4.88
C GLY A 71 17.02 10.06 -5.52
N GLY A 72 15.75 10.46 -5.61
CA GLY A 72 15.36 11.78 -6.11
C GLY A 72 15.72 12.89 -5.13
N LEU A 73 15.40 12.70 -3.85
CA LEU A 73 15.66 13.68 -2.78
C LEU A 73 17.17 13.94 -2.57
N ASN A 74 18.01 12.91 -2.67
CA ASN A 74 19.46 13.05 -2.48
C ASN A 74 20.15 13.91 -3.55
N ARG A 75 19.48 14.22 -4.68
CA ARG A 75 19.98 15.17 -5.68
C ARG A 75 19.92 16.61 -5.17
N TYR A 76 18.94 16.90 -4.30
CA TYR A 76 18.62 18.26 -3.84
C TYR A 76 18.92 18.48 -2.36
N ALA A 77 18.96 17.41 -1.56
CA ALA A 77 19.13 17.49 -0.11
C ALA A 77 20.30 16.66 0.41
N THR A 78 20.79 17.05 1.58
CA THR A 78 21.57 16.19 2.47
C THR A 78 20.63 15.26 3.24
N VAL A 79 20.70 13.97 2.92
CA VAL A 79 19.79 12.95 3.46
C VAL A 79 20.41 12.24 4.65
N ILE A 80 19.77 12.33 5.82
CA ILE A 80 20.24 11.70 7.06
C ILE A 80 19.30 10.56 7.44
N ASP A 81 19.84 9.33 7.46
CA ASP A 81 19.08 8.14 7.86
C ASP A 81 19.09 7.96 9.38
N ALA A 82 17.91 8.07 10.00
CA ALA A 82 17.72 7.90 11.43
C ALA A 82 18.14 6.51 11.96
N GLN A 83 18.16 5.46 11.12
CA GLN A 83 18.59 4.11 11.55
C GLN A 83 20.11 3.94 11.71
N SER A 84 20.92 4.87 11.19
CA SER A 84 22.38 4.79 11.20
C SER A 84 22.98 4.75 12.61
N PHE A 85 22.24 5.24 13.61
CA PHE A 85 22.72 5.45 14.98
C PHE A 85 22.55 4.25 15.92
N MET A 86 21.73 3.26 15.58
CA MET A 86 21.70 2.02 16.36
C MET A 86 22.81 1.09 15.89
N GLY A 87 23.90 0.99 16.67
CA GLY A 87 24.96 0.03 16.41
C GLY A 87 24.41 -1.39 16.21
N PRO A 88 25.05 -2.25 15.39
CA PRO A 88 24.55 -3.59 15.05
C PRO A 88 24.20 -4.45 16.28
N GLN A 89 24.85 -4.21 17.40
CA GLN A 89 24.68 -4.93 18.66
C GLN A 89 23.39 -4.56 19.43
N VAL A 90 22.95 -3.30 19.39
CA VAL A 90 21.71 -2.84 20.05
C VAL A 90 20.47 -3.33 19.29
N ARG A 91 20.59 -3.59 17.99
CA ARG A 91 19.52 -4.15 17.13
C ARG A 91 19.13 -5.59 17.49
N ARG A 92 19.97 -6.32 18.23
CA ARG A 92 19.75 -7.73 18.63
C ARG A 92 19.01 -7.91 19.95
N VAL A 93 18.95 -6.88 20.81
CA VAL A 93 18.25 -6.96 22.09
C VAL A 93 16.77 -6.69 21.84
N ARG A 94 15.91 -7.65 22.21
CA ARG A 94 14.45 -7.60 22.01
C ARG A 94 13.83 -6.41 22.75
N GLN A 95 13.80 -5.23 22.13
CA GLN A 95 12.85 -4.19 22.50
C GLN A 95 11.52 -4.45 21.77
N HIS A 96 10.42 -4.43 22.52
CA HIS A 96 9.08 -4.58 21.96
C HIS A 96 8.83 -3.58 20.82
N SER A 97 8.21 -4.03 19.74
CA SER A 97 8.05 -3.31 18.45
C SER A 97 7.39 -1.93 18.57
N GLY A 98 6.56 -1.72 19.59
CA GLY A 98 5.98 -0.40 19.91
C GLY A 98 7.01 0.62 20.38
N GLY A 99 7.94 0.22 21.26
CA GLY A 99 9.01 1.09 21.77
C GLY A 99 9.98 1.53 20.68
N LYS A 100 10.25 0.67 19.70
CA LYS A 100 11.14 0.99 18.56
C LYS A 100 10.61 2.13 17.69
N LYS A 101 9.31 2.19 17.41
CA LYS A 101 8.72 3.28 16.61
C LYS A 101 8.76 4.62 17.36
N TRP A 102 8.45 4.60 18.66
CA TRP A 102 8.48 5.79 19.49
C TRP A 102 9.90 6.35 19.64
N VAL A 103 10.89 5.48 19.88
CA VAL A 103 12.31 5.88 19.96
C VAL A 103 12.83 6.40 18.62
N ILE A 104 12.46 5.79 17.49
CA ILE A 104 12.90 6.25 16.16
C ILE A 104 12.28 7.60 15.79
N ARG A 105 10.99 7.82 16.08
CA ARG A 105 10.32 9.11 15.83
C ARG A 105 10.99 10.23 16.62
N ASN A 106 11.11 10.06 17.94
CA ASN A 106 11.77 11.05 18.78
C ASN A 106 13.23 11.29 18.37
N PHE A 107 13.92 10.28 17.83
CA PHE A 107 15.27 10.45 17.31
C PHE A 107 15.31 11.28 16.02
N ALA A 108 14.39 11.05 15.08
CA ALA A 108 14.29 11.86 13.87
C ALA A 108 14.03 13.34 14.23
N ASP A 109 13.14 13.58 15.18
CA ASP A 109 12.82 14.92 15.67
C ASP A 109 14.03 15.59 16.32
N MET A 110 14.69 14.88 17.25
CA MET A 110 15.91 15.37 17.91
C MET A 110 17.04 15.61 16.91
N ARG A 111 17.21 14.73 15.92
CA ARG A 111 18.26 14.87 14.91
C ARG A 111 18.00 16.06 14.00
N LEU A 112 16.77 16.27 13.56
CA LEU A 112 16.41 17.41 12.73
C LEU A 112 16.60 18.72 13.53
N ALA A 113 16.16 18.77 14.79
CA ALA A 113 16.40 19.91 15.67
C ALA A 113 17.90 20.20 15.89
N PHE A 114 18.71 19.16 16.08
CA PHE A 114 20.17 19.30 16.17
C PHE A 114 20.77 19.87 14.89
N GLU A 115 20.34 19.41 13.73
CA GLU A 115 20.84 19.92 12.44
C GLU A 115 20.44 21.36 12.19
N VAL A 116 19.24 21.77 12.61
CA VAL A 116 18.83 23.18 12.60
C VAL A 116 19.76 24.01 13.47
N GLY A 117 19.99 23.61 14.72
CA GLY A 117 20.90 24.32 15.63
C GLY A 117 22.34 24.39 15.11
N ARG A 118 22.85 23.28 14.56
CA ARG A 118 24.18 23.23 13.93
C ARG A 118 24.25 24.18 12.74
N HIS A 119 23.22 24.22 11.90
CA HIS A 119 23.17 25.08 10.72
C HIS A 119 23.14 26.56 11.09
N VAL A 120 22.30 26.95 12.06
CA VAL A 120 22.25 28.31 12.60
C VAL A 120 23.63 28.76 13.09
N ALA A 121 24.36 27.89 13.80
CA ALA A 121 25.68 28.20 14.34
C ALA A 121 26.80 28.28 13.29
N THR A 122 26.70 27.49 12.21
CA THR A 122 27.83 27.30 11.28
C THR A 122 27.62 27.97 9.93
N ARG A 123 26.37 28.16 9.52
CA ARG A 123 26.02 28.58 8.16
C ARG A 123 24.62 29.20 8.12
N PRO A 124 24.30 30.23 8.92
CA PRO A 124 22.94 30.74 9.08
C PRO A 124 22.30 31.16 7.75
N ALA A 125 20.99 30.98 7.65
CA ALA A 125 20.15 31.43 6.53
C ALA A 125 19.27 32.63 6.97
N ASP A 126 18.70 33.34 6.01
CA ASP A 126 17.76 34.44 6.28
C ASP A 126 16.35 33.88 6.55
N VAL A 127 15.99 32.80 5.84
CA VAL A 127 14.69 32.13 5.94
C VAL A 127 14.89 30.65 6.29
N TYR A 128 14.22 30.20 7.34
CA TYR A 128 14.17 28.80 7.77
C TYR A 128 12.80 28.21 7.45
N ILE A 129 12.78 27.20 6.57
CA ILE A 129 11.59 26.42 6.26
C ILE A 129 11.65 25.11 7.03
N LEU A 130 10.70 24.89 7.93
CA LEU A 130 10.56 23.67 8.72
C LEU A 130 9.47 22.78 8.11
N GLY A 131 9.87 21.68 7.50
CA GLY A 131 8.98 20.72 6.86
C GLY A 131 8.44 19.68 7.83
N SER A 132 7.50 20.07 8.70
CA SER A 132 6.80 19.16 9.62
C SER A 132 5.49 19.77 10.12
N GLY A 133 4.49 18.93 10.42
CA GLY A 133 3.28 19.34 11.14
C GLY A 133 3.30 19.01 12.64
N ASP A 134 4.42 18.49 13.16
CA ASP A 134 4.55 17.97 14.52
C ASP A 134 4.78 19.07 15.57
N GLU A 135 4.10 18.98 16.72
CA GLU A 135 4.19 19.94 17.83
C GLU A 135 5.63 20.11 18.35
N ALA A 136 6.46 19.06 18.22
CA ALA A 136 7.85 19.05 18.66
C ALA A 136 8.70 20.17 18.05
N PHE A 137 8.33 20.66 16.86
CA PHE A 137 9.06 21.72 16.16
C PHE A 137 8.57 23.14 16.49
N THR A 138 7.46 23.29 17.22
CA THR A 138 6.93 24.60 17.61
C THR A 138 7.95 25.40 18.42
N ALA A 139 8.56 24.76 19.43
CA ALA A 139 9.57 25.39 20.27
C ALA A 139 10.80 25.82 19.45
N LEU A 140 11.24 24.97 18.52
CA LEU A 140 12.35 25.28 17.63
C LEU A 140 12.05 26.50 16.73
N GLY A 141 10.84 26.56 16.16
CA GLY A 141 10.39 27.70 15.38
C GLY A 141 10.37 28.99 16.19
N ARG A 142 9.91 28.95 17.45
CA ARG A 142 9.94 30.13 18.35
C ARG A 142 11.37 30.59 18.61
N THR A 143 12.27 29.67 18.95
CA THR A 143 13.69 30.00 19.18
C THR A 143 14.30 30.67 17.94
N LEU A 144 14.05 30.15 16.73
CA LEU A 144 14.56 30.77 15.51
C LEU A 144 14.03 32.20 15.29
N ARG A 145 12.75 32.46 15.57
CA ARG A 145 12.17 33.81 15.47
C ARG A 145 12.73 34.75 16.53
N GLU A 146 12.92 34.28 17.76
CA GLU A 146 13.56 35.04 18.84
C GLU A 146 15.01 35.43 18.47
N MET A 147 15.70 34.57 17.70
CA MET A 147 17.01 34.85 17.12
C MET A 147 16.97 35.79 15.90
N GLY A 148 15.79 36.23 15.46
CA GLY A 148 15.60 37.19 14.37
C GLY A 148 15.43 36.59 12.98
N PHE A 149 15.30 35.27 12.85
CA PHE A 149 15.11 34.61 11.55
C PHE A 149 13.65 34.59 11.12
N GLN A 150 13.41 34.62 9.80
CA GLN A 150 12.10 34.32 9.24
C GLN A 150 11.86 32.80 9.29
N VAL A 151 10.69 32.38 9.77
CA VAL A 151 10.34 30.95 9.91
C VAL A 151 9.03 30.66 9.21
N VAL A 152 9.05 29.65 8.33
CA VAL A 152 7.89 29.15 7.57
C VAL A 152 7.75 27.65 7.81
N PHE A 153 6.54 27.16 7.98
CA PHE A 153 6.29 25.73 8.10
C PHE A 153 5.76 25.16 6.78
N LEU A 154 6.50 24.22 6.19
CA LEU A 154 6.06 23.44 5.03
C LEU A 154 5.25 22.24 5.52
N VAL A 155 3.94 22.24 5.25
CA VAL A 155 3.01 21.22 5.74
C VAL A 155 2.26 20.56 4.59
N ALA A 156 1.88 19.29 4.78
CA ALA A 156 1.12 18.56 3.77
C ALA A 156 -0.28 19.14 3.52
N ASP A 157 -0.92 19.71 4.55
CA ASP A 157 -2.21 20.38 4.48
C ASP A 157 -2.34 21.36 5.66
N PRO A 158 -2.38 22.68 5.41
CA PRO A 158 -2.52 23.68 6.48
C PRO A 158 -3.76 23.48 7.35
N ASN A 159 -4.83 22.89 6.80
CA ASN A 159 -6.11 22.73 7.49
C ASN A 159 -6.29 21.33 8.11
N ALA A 160 -5.29 20.45 8.01
CA ALA A 160 -5.44 19.10 8.54
C ALA A 160 -5.31 19.05 10.07
N PRO A 161 -6.06 18.14 10.74
CA PRO A 161 -5.88 17.87 12.17
C PRO A 161 -4.50 17.32 12.54
N SER A 162 -3.73 16.83 11.57
CA SER A 162 -2.36 16.36 11.75
C SER A 162 -1.33 17.48 11.83
N THR A 163 -1.73 18.72 11.53
CA THR A 163 -0.90 19.91 11.72
C THR A 163 -1.23 20.48 13.10
N ASP A 164 -0.21 20.68 13.93
CA ASP A 164 -0.39 21.20 15.29
C ASP A 164 -1.08 22.57 15.30
N ALA A 165 -1.90 22.81 16.33
CA ALA A 165 -2.68 24.05 16.46
C ALA A 165 -1.79 25.28 16.72
N ASN A 166 -0.69 25.14 17.47
CA ASN A 166 0.21 26.25 17.75
C ASN A 166 1.02 26.61 16.51
N ILE A 167 1.45 25.61 15.73
CA ILE A 167 2.09 25.85 14.43
C ILE A 167 1.19 26.71 13.53
N ARG A 168 -0.12 26.39 13.45
CA ARG A 168 -1.07 27.17 12.67
C ARG A 168 -1.33 28.58 13.20
N ALA A 169 -1.32 28.75 14.52
CA ALA A 169 -1.63 30.02 15.15
C ALA A 169 -0.46 31.01 15.07
N GLU A 170 0.78 30.51 15.06
CA GLU A 170 1.96 31.34 15.28
C GLU A 170 2.83 31.53 14.04
N PHE A 171 2.75 30.67 13.03
CA PHE A 171 3.68 30.67 11.90
C PHE A 171 2.99 30.73 10.54
N ASP A 172 3.73 31.23 9.55
CA ASP A 172 3.32 31.15 8.16
C ASP A 172 3.38 29.69 7.68
N LEU A 173 2.34 29.26 6.97
CA LEU A 173 2.21 27.89 6.49
C LEU A 173 2.31 27.85 4.96
N LEU A 174 3.25 27.05 4.46
CA LEU A 174 3.36 26.70 3.06
C LEU A 174 2.70 25.33 2.85
N ASP A 175 1.60 25.30 2.09
CA ASP A 175 1.01 24.04 1.62
C ASP A 175 1.95 23.40 0.59
N PHE A 176 2.45 22.20 0.89
CA PHE A 176 3.30 21.44 -0.01
C PHE A 176 2.72 21.29 -1.41
N ARG A 177 1.39 21.21 -1.57
CA ARG A 177 0.78 21.08 -2.90
C ARG A 177 0.94 22.31 -3.78
N VAL A 178 1.06 23.50 -3.19
CA VAL A 178 1.27 24.74 -3.97
C VAL A 178 2.67 24.75 -4.59
N THR A 179 3.62 24.03 -3.98
CA THR A 179 4.96 23.84 -4.54
C THR A 179 5.01 22.77 -5.63
N GLN A 180 3.90 22.09 -5.90
CA GLN A 180 3.81 21.09 -6.95
C GLN A 180 3.07 21.73 -8.13
N ARG A 181 3.60 21.62 -9.35
CA ARG A 181 2.79 21.92 -10.53
C ARG A 181 1.70 20.85 -10.64
N GLU A 182 0.46 21.26 -10.87
CA GLU A 182 -0.49 20.33 -11.49
C GLU A 182 0.17 19.86 -12.78
N PRO A 183 0.22 18.55 -13.07
CA PRO A 183 0.73 18.11 -14.36
C PRO A 183 -0.09 18.84 -15.41
N GLU A 184 0.56 19.74 -16.16
CA GLU A 184 -0.02 20.21 -17.42
C GLU A 184 -0.42 18.93 -18.16
N PRO A 185 -1.66 18.84 -18.69
CA PRO A 185 -2.02 17.70 -19.50
C PRO A 185 -0.99 17.64 -20.62
N GLU A 186 -0.09 16.65 -20.55
CA GLU A 186 0.93 16.49 -21.57
C GLU A 186 0.19 16.46 -22.91
N PRO A 187 0.56 17.31 -23.89
CA PRO A 187 0.05 17.14 -25.23
C PRO A 187 0.34 15.68 -25.61
N PRO A 188 -0.66 14.94 -26.10
CA PRO A 188 -0.52 13.52 -26.31
C PRO A 188 0.75 13.28 -27.12
N PRO A 189 1.65 12.38 -26.68
CA PRO A 189 2.82 12.06 -27.47
C PRO A 189 2.32 11.66 -28.86
N THR A 190 2.87 12.32 -29.89
CA THR A 190 2.60 12.00 -31.29
C THR A 190 2.73 10.51 -31.46
N GLN A 191 1.58 9.86 -31.63
CA GLN A 191 1.45 8.41 -31.58
C GLN A 191 2.25 7.80 -32.74
N ALA A 192 3.44 7.27 -32.44
CA ALA A 192 3.74 5.95 -32.95
C ALA A 192 2.64 5.05 -32.38
N GLN A 193 1.89 4.39 -33.26
CA GLN A 193 0.73 3.58 -32.91
C GLN A 193 1.10 2.48 -31.90
N GLU A 194 0.98 2.77 -30.61
CA GLU A 194 0.81 1.77 -29.57
C GLU A 194 -0.67 1.78 -29.21
N THR A 195 -1.34 0.71 -29.64
CA THR A 195 -2.71 0.38 -29.29
C THR A 195 -2.94 0.51 -27.79
N VAL A 196 -4.02 1.22 -27.42
CA VAL A 196 -4.60 1.27 -26.07
C VAL A 196 -5.08 -0.14 -25.71
N GLU A 197 -4.16 -0.99 -25.28
CA GLU A 197 -4.42 -2.18 -24.51
C GLU A 197 -4.48 -1.69 -23.05
N GLU A 198 -5.68 -1.54 -22.49
CA GLU A 198 -5.86 -1.30 -21.05
C GLU A 198 -5.00 -2.33 -20.29
N ASP A 199 -3.90 -1.90 -19.64
CA ASP A 199 -2.91 -2.80 -19.04
C ASP A 199 -3.59 -3.78 -18.07
N GLU A 200 -3.92 -4.97 -18.57
CA GLU A 200 -4.69 -5.99 -17.84
C GLU A 200 -3.99 -6.40 -16.55
N VAL A 201 -2.66 -6.31 -16.57
CA VAL A 201 -1.80 -6.54 -15.41
C VAL A 201 -2.01 -5.48 -14.35
N ALA A 202 -2.17 -4.21 -14.73
CA ALA A 202 -2.47 -3.13 -13.79
C ALA A 202 -3.84 -3.33 -13.14
N ARG A 203 -4.87 -3.71 -13.93
CA ARG A 203 -6.20 -4.05 -13.39
C ARG A 203 -6.16 -5.25 -12.45
N PHE A 204 -5.40 -6.28 -12.79
CA PHE A 204 -5.18 -7.44 -11.94
C PHE A 204 -4.51 -7.06 -10.60
N CYS A 205 -3.48 -6.21 -10.64
CA CYS A 205 -2.80 -5.72 -9.45
C CYS A 205 -3.71 -4.85 -8.57
N ALA A 206 -4.56 -4.01 -9.18
CA ALA A 206 -5.54 -3.21 -8.47
C ALA A 206 -6.57 -4.08 -7.73
N ALA A 207 -7.10 -5.13 -8.38
CA ALA A 207 -8.03 -6.06 -7.73
C ALA A 207 -7.37 -6.85 -6.59
N LEU A 208 -6.11 -7.25 -6.74
CA LEU A 208 -5.35 -7.88 -5.66
C LEU A 208 -5.22 -6.93 -4.45
N SER A 209 -4.94 -5.65 -4.70
CA SER A 209 -4.88 -4.62 -3.64
C SER A 209 -6.24 -4.47 -2.94
N ASP A 210 -7.34 -4.34 -3.69
CA ASP A 210 -8.69 -4.19 -3.14
C ASP A 210 -9.10 -5.38 -2.26
N LEU A 211 -8.86 -6.61 -2.74
CA LEU A 211 -9.09 -7.83 -1.97
C LEU A 211 -8.31 -7.83 -0.64
N ARG A 212 -7.04 -7.43 -0.68
CA ARG A 212 -6.18 -7.41 0.51
C ARG A 212 -6.61 -6.35 1.51
N GLN A 213 -7.06 -5.19 1.04
CA GLN A 213 -7.59 -4.11 1.87
C GLN A 213 -8.87 -4.55 2.60
N ARG A 214 -9.84 -5.09 1.85
CA ARG A 214 -11.14 -5.47 2.40
C ARG A 214 -11.08 -6.69 3.32
N LEU A 215 -10.28 -7.69 2.97
CA LEU A 215 -10.23 -8.95 3.72
C LEU A 215 -9.18 -8.94 4.84
N SER A 216 -8.21 -8.03 4.79
CA SER A 216 -7.13 -7.87 5.77
C SER A 216 -6.40 -9.19 6.08
N THR A 217 -6.10 -9.97 5.04
CA THR A 217 -5.51 -11.31 5.15
C THR A 217 -4.64 -11.68 3.95
N GLY A 218 -3.86 -12.77 4.06
CA GLY A 218 -3.12 -13.32 2.93
C GLY A 218 -4.08 -13.78 1.82
N ILE A 219 -3.91 -13.25 0.61
CA ILE A 219 -4.81 -13.52 -0.53
C ILE A 219 -4.41 -14.83 -1.22
N PRO A 220 -5.25 -15.88 -1.17
CA PRO A 220 -4.93 -17.14 -1.84
C PRO A 220 -4.90 -16.96 -3.36
N VAL A 221 -3.96 -17.63 -4.03
CA VAL A 221 -3.93 -17.66 -5.50
C VAL A 221 -5.26 -18.18 -6.08
N ARG A 222 -5.86 -19.17 -5.41
CA ARG A 222 -7.19 -19.71 -5.73
C ARG A 222 -8.30 -18.67 -5.78
N LEU A 223 -8.18 -17.59 -5.02
CA LEU A 223 -9.15 -16.51 -5.06
C LEU A 223 -9.02 -15.68 -6.34
N MET A 224 -7.79 -15.45 -6.80
CA MET A 224 -7.53 -14.79 -8.07
C MET A 224 -7.99 -15.67 -9.24
N GLU A 225 -7.76 -16.98 -9.16
CA GLU A 225 -8.27 -17.96 -10.13
C GLU A 225 -9.80 -17.97 -10.19
N ALA A 226 -10.48 -17.77 -9.07
CA ALA A 226 -11.93 -17.67 -9.04
C ALA A 226 -12.45 -16.38 -9.71
N LEU A 227 -11.75 -15.24 -9.54
CA LEU A 227 -12.17 -13.96 -10.09
C LEU A 227 -11.89 -13.81 -11.59
N TYR A 228 -10.73 -14.27 -12.05
CA TYR A 228 -10.28 -14.09 -13.44
C TYR A 228 -10.36 -15.38 -14.27
N GLY A 229 -10.63 -16.52 -13.64
CA GLY A 229 -10.49 -17.84 -14.26
C GLY A 229 -9.06 -18.39 -14.15
N PRO A 230 -8.88 -19.72 -14.07
CA PRO A 230 -7.57 -20.34 -13.82
C PRO A 230 -6.48 -19.94 -14.84
N SER A 231 -6.81 -19.99 -16.14
CA SER A 231 -5.85 -19.70 -17.21
C SER A 231 -5.43 -18.24 -17.23
N GLN A 232 -6.39 -17.32 -17.18
CA GLN A 232 -6.11 -15.88 -17.21
C GLN A 232 -5.41 -15.43 -15.92
N ALA A 233 -5.82 -15.93 -14.75
CA ALA A 233 -5.13 -15.64 -13.49
C ALA A 233 -3.67 -16.12 -13.51
N ALA A 234 -3.40 -17.33 -14.02
CA ALA A 234 -2.04 -17.86 -14.13
C ALA A 234 -1.17 -17.03 -15.11
N GLU A 235 -1.76 -16.57 -16.21
CA GLU A 235 -1.08 -15.69 -17.17
C GLU A 235 -0.78 -14.32 -16.55
N MET A 236 -1.76 -13.69 -15.91
CA MET A 236 -1.59 -12.39 -15.25
C MET A 236 -0.58 -12.45 -14.11
N LEU A 237 -0.61 -13.51 -13.29
CA LEU A 237 0.40 -13.73 -12.25
C LEU A 237 1.80 -13.84 -12.83
N ARG A 238 1.97 -14.56 -13.94
CA ARG A 238 3.28 -14.71 -14.61
C ARG A 238 3.76 -13.39 -15.18
N LYS A 239 2.89 -12.65 -15.87
CA LYS A 239 3.18 -11.31 -16.42
C LYS A 239 3.54 -10.33 -15.29
N ALA A 240 2.72 -10.26 -14.23
CA ALA A 240 2.94 -9.40 -13.08
C ALA A 240 4.23 -9.75 -12.33
N GLN A 241 4.54 -11.04 -12.18
CA GLN A 241 5.77 -11.49 -11.52
C GLN A 241 7.01 -11.16 -12.36
N GLY A 242 6.94 -11.33 -13.68
CA GLY A 242 8.01 -10.96 -14.62
C GLY A 242 8.29 -9.45 -14.65
N ARG A 243 7.26 -8.62 -14.42
CA ARG A 243 7.39 -7.16 -14.27
C ARG A 243 7.80 -6.71 -12.85
N GLY A 244 8.00 -7.64 -11.92
CA GLY A 244 8.34 -7.30 -10.53
C GLY A 244 7.22 -6.60 -9.77
N LEU A 245 5.96 -6.86 -10.10
CA LEU A 245 4.80 -6.21 -9.46
C LEU A 245 4.19 -7.05 -8.34
N VAL A 246 4.32 -8.38 -8.40
CA VAL A 246 3.78 -9.31 -7.41
C VAL A 246 4.82 -10.28 -6.88
N ASP A 247 4.55 -10.80 -5.69
CA ASP A 247 5.25 -11.91 -5.06
C ASP A 247 4.30 -13.07 -4.82
N LEU A 248 4.80 -14.28 -5.09
CA LEU A 248 4.16 -15.52 -4.71
C LEU A 248 4.90 -16.11 -3.51
N TRP A 249 4.14 -16.56 -2.52
CA TRP A 249 4.70 -17.13 -1.31
C TRP A 249 3.74 -18.14 -0.70
N GLU A 250 4.29 -19.03 0.11
CA GLU A 250 3.52 -20.02 0.85
C GLU A 250 3.36 -19.56 2.31
N GLY A 251 2.11 -19.55 2.77
CA GLY A 251 1.77 -19.22 4.15
C GLY A 251 2.08 -20.36 5.11
N PRO A 252 2.05 -20.11 6.44
CA PRO A 252 2.34 -21.13 7.46
C PRO A 252 1.42 -22.35 7.41
N THR A 253 0.24 -22.20 6.80
CA THR A 253 -0.78 -23.25 6.64
C THR A 253 -0.65 -24.00 5.31
N GLY A 254 0.43 -23.80 4.55
CA GLY A 254 0.63 -24.39 3.22
C GLY A 254 -0.16 -23.73 2.10
N VAL A 255 -0.88 -22.63 2.38
CA VAL A 255 -1.69 -21.94 1.38
C VAL A 255 -0.80 -21.04 0.53
N ARG A 256 -0.79 -21.29 -0.78
CA ARG A 256 -0.11 -20.43 -1.76
C ARG A 256 -0.87 -19.11 -1.91
N CYS A 257 -0.17 -18.02 -1.58
CA CYS A 257 -0.71 -16.68 -1.58
C CYS A 257 0.04 -15.77 -2.56
N VAL A 258 -0.60 -14.66 -2.88
CA VAL A 258 -0.04 -13.58 -3.69
C VAL A 258 -0.11 -12.26 -2.92
N SER A 259 0.89 -11.41 -3.12
CA SER A 259 0.95 -10.03 -2.62
C SER A 259 1.59 -9.13 -3.65
N LEU A 260 1.34 -7.83 -3.56
CA LEU A 260 2.07 -6.86 -4.37
C LEU A 260 3.49 -6.68 -3.82
N GLN A 261 4.48 -6.42 -4.67
CA GLN A 261 5.84 -6.13 -4.21
C GLN A 261 5.90 -4.83 -3.39
N THR A 262 5.01 -3.89 -3.67
CA THR A 262 4.83 -2.65 -2.91
C THR A 262 4.37 -2.91 -1.46
N GLU A 263 3.88 -4.11 -1.14
CA GLU A 263 3.48 -4.54 0.21
C GLU A 263 4.62 -5.20 1.00
N ARG A 264 5.83 -5.29 0.42
CA ARG A 264 7.00 -5.80 1.13
C ARG A 264 7.34 -4.88 2.31
N VAL A 265 7.61 -5.49 3.45
CA VAL A 265 8.13 -4.80 4.64
C VAL A 265 9.62 -5.12 4.72
N LEU A 266 10.47 -4.10 4.72
CA LEU A 266 11.94 -4.24 4.74
C LEU A 266 12.50 -5.05 3.55
N GLY A 267 11.89 -4.93 2.37
CA GLY A 267 12.28 -5.70 1.18
C GLY A 267 11.90 -7.18 1.23
N THR A 268 11.33 -7.64 2.36
CA THR A 268 10.81 -8.99 2.54
C THR A 268 9.30 -9.04 2.39
N VAL A 269 8.82 -10.13 1.78
CA VAL A 269 7.39 -10.38 1.61
C VAL A 269 6.71 -10.52 2.97
N GLN A 270 5.69 -9.72 3.22
CA GLN A 270 4.87 -9.82 4.43
C GLN A 270 3.93 -11.03 4.32
N LYS A 271 4.40 -12.18 4.82
CA LYS A 271 3.62 -13.42 4.90
C LYS A 271 2.56 -13.30 5.99
N MET A 272 1.34 -12.93 5.60
CA MET A 272 0.18 -12.89 6.50
C MET A 272 -0.53 -14.25 6.49
N PRO A 273 -0.98 -14.78 7.64
CA PRO A 273 -1.84 -15.97 7.60
C PRO A 273 -3.14 -15.66 6.85
N THR A 274 -3.58 -16.58 6.00
CA THR A 274 -4.92 -16.54 5.39
C THR A 274 -5.95 -16.89 6.45
N ARG A 275 -6.94 -16.03 6.65
CA ARG A 275 -8.10 -16.28 7.51
C ARG A 275 -8.86 -17.49 6.97
N GLU A 276 -9.23 -18.40 7.85
CA GLU A 276 -9.85 -19.67 7.48
C GLU A 276 -11.13 -19.50 6.62
N GLY A 277 -11.98 -18.53 6.96
CA GLY A 277 -13.18 -18.22 6.15
C GLY A 277 -12.85 -17.77 4.72
N VAL A 278 -11.79 -16.98 4.54
CA VAL A 278 -11.34 -16.53 3.21
C VAL A 278 -10.73 -17.69 2.41
N ARG A 279 -9.96 -18.56 3.07
CA ARG A 279 -9.43 -19.78 2.45
C ARG A 279 -10.57 -20.66 1.92
N ARG A 280 -11.57 -20.96 2.75
CA ARG A 280 -12.74 -21.77 2.37
C ARG A 280 -13.55 -21.12 1.26
N ALA A 281 -13.79 -19.82 1.33
CA ALA A 281 -14.50 -19.10 0.27
C ALA A 281 -13.75 -19.19 -1.07
N ALA A 282 -12.42 -19.02 -1.06
CA ALA A 282 -11.60 -19.16 -2.26
C ALA A 282 -11.67 -20.58 -2.85
N GLU A 283 -11.65 -21.62 -2.02
CA GLU A 283 -11.78 -23.02 -2.46
C GLU A 283 -13.13 -23.31 -3.08
N VAL A 284 -14.21 -22.85 -2.45
CA VAL A 284 -15.58 -22.99 -2.96
C VAL A 284 -15.74 -22.27 -4.30
N LEU A 285 -15.31 -21.02 -4.38
CA LEU A 285 -15.46 -20.20 -5.58
C LEU A 285 -14.60 -20.73 -6.74
N ALA A 286 -13.38 -21.18 -6.47
CA ALA A 286 -12.55 -21.84 -7.47
C ALA A 286 -13.23 -23.12 -8.00
N ALA A 287 -13.79 -23.94 -7.11
CA ALA A 287 -14.53 -25.14 -7.52
C ALA A 287 -15.76 -24.79 -8.38
N VAL A 288 -16.46 -23.70 -8.08
CA VAL A 288 -17.58 -23.22 -8.90
C VAL A 288 -17.13 -22.87 -10.32
N VAL A 289 -16.01 -22.16 -10.48
CA VAL A 289 -15.45 -21.83 -11.79
C VAL A 289 -15.04 -23.08 -12.57
N GLU A 290 -14.37 -24.03 -11.92
CA GLU A 290 -13.97 -25.30 -12.54
C GLU A 290 -15.17 -26.14 -12.99
N ILE A 291 -16.23 -26.19 -12.17
CA ILE A 291 -17.48 -26.88 -12.54
C ILE A 291 -18.13 -26.16 -13.73
N ALA A 292 -18.20 -24.82 -13.73
CA ALA A 292 -18.80 -24.07 -14.82
C ALA A 292 -18.12 -24.31 -16.17
N GLN A 293 -16.78 -24.42 -16.18
CA GLN A 293 -15.99 -24.70 -17.38
C GLN A 293 -16.26 -26.09 -17.96
N SER A 294 -16.57 -27.08 -17.12
CA SER A 294 -16.82 -28.46 -17.52
C SER A 294 -18.31 -28.85 -17.61
N ALA A 295 -19.22 -27.96 -17.20
CA ALA A 295 -20.65 -28.21 -17.14
C ALA A 295 -21.28 -28.35 -18.54
N PRO A 296 -22.22 -29.30 -18.74
CA PRO A 296 -23.00 -29.42 -19.97
C PRO A 296 -23.91 -28.20 -20.16
N ARG A 297 -24.36 -27.95 -21.39
CA ARG A 297 -25.14 -26.73 -21.76
C ARG A 297 -26.44 -26.60 -20.96
N ASP A 298 -27.05 -27.72 -20.60
CA ASP A 298 -28.32 -27.88 -19.90
C ASP A 298 -28.14 -28.22 -18.41
N ALA A 299 -26.99 -27.89 -17.82
CA ALA A 299 -26.70 -28.15 -16.42
C ALA A 299 -27.75 -27.53 -15.47
N ASP A 300 -28.52 -28.39 -14.82
CA ASP A 300 -29.57 -28.03 -13.88
C ASP A 300 -29.06 -28.02 -12.42
N ARG A 301 -29.95 -27.65 -11.48
CA ARG A 301 -29.62 -27.66 -10.04
C ARG A 301 -29.17 -29.04 -9.55
N ALA A 302 -29.71 -30.12 -10.13
CA ALA A 302 -29.36 -31.48 -9.72
C ALA A 302 -27.93 -31.85 -10.16
N TYR A 303 -27.51 -31.44 -11.36
CA TYR A 303 -26.14 -31.52 -11.82
C TYR A 303 -25.21 -30.73 -10.90
N TRP A 304 -25.50 -29.44 -10.67
CA TRP A 304 -24.67 -28.57 -9.84
C TRP A 304 -24.48 -29.08 -8.41
N ARG A 305 -25.55 -29.58 -7.80
CA ARG A 305 -25.46 -30.22 -6.48
C ARG A 305 -24.55 -31.44 -6.47
N ARG A 306 -24.64 -32.30 -7.50
CA ARG A 306 -23.76 -33.48 -7.63
C ARG A 306 -22.30 -33.07 -7.85
N ALA A 307 -22.07 -32.09 -8.73
CA ALA A 307 -20.74 -31.57 -9.06
C ALA A 307 -20.08 -30.90 -7.84
N LEU A 308 -20.78 -30.03 -7.12
CA LEU A 308 -20.28 -29.40 -5.88
C LEU A 308 -19.95 -30.45 -4.81
N ARG A 309 -20.82 -31.45 -4.64
CA ARG A 309 -20.59 -32.56 -3.70
C ARG A 309 -19.32 -33.32 -4.03
N GLN A 310 -19.14 -33.70 -5.30
CA GLN A 310 -17.97 -34.45 -5.75
C GLN A 310 -16.69 -33.62 -5.66
N ARG A 311 -16.73 -32.37 -6.09
CA ARG A 311 -15.54 -31.50 -6.15
C ARG A 311 -15.03 -31.07 -4.79
N LEU A 312 -15.94 -30.80 -3.85
CA LEU A 312 -15.59 -30.33 -2.50
C LEU A 312 -15.56 -31.45 -1.44
N GLY A 313 -15.94 -32.67 -1.79
CA GLY A 313 -15.97 -33.81 -0.86
C GLY A 313 -16.99 -33.67 0.29
N VAL A 314 -18.01 -32.82 0.13
CA VAL A 314 -18.98 -32.51 1.18
C VAL A 314 -20.20 -33.43 1.16
N SER A 315 -21.03 -33.38 2.21
CA SER A 315 -22.29 -34.14 2.26
C SER A 315 -23.32 -33.62 1.22
N SER A 316 -24.30 -34.44 0.84
CA SER A 316 -25.38 -34.03 -0.06
C SER A 316 -26.21 -32.85 0.51
N ARG A 317 -26.43 -32.86 1.84
CA ARG A 317 -27.12 -31.77 2.54
C ARG A 317 -26.32 -30.47 2.46
N THR A 318 -25.02 -30.54 2.68
CA THR A 318 -24.09 -29.41 2.57
C THR A 318 -24.04 -28.86 1.14
N ALA A 319 -23.93 -29.74 0.14
CA ALA A 319 -23.92 -29.33 -1.27
C ALA A 319 -25.22 -28.62 -1.68
N LYS A 320 -26.38 -29.09 -1.19
CA LYS A 320 -27.67 -28.41 -1.41
C LYS A 320 -27.69 -27.02 -0.77
N ALA A 321 -27.30 -26.92 0.50
CA ALA A 321 -27.27 -25.64 1.21
C ALA A 321 -26.32 -24.63 0.54
N LEU A 322 -25.15 -25.10 0.11
CA LEU A 322 -24.17 -24.28 -0.60
C LEU A 322 -24.70 -23.80 -1.95
N LEU A 323 -25.36 -24.67 -2.73
CA LEU A 323 -25.94 -24.29 -4.02
C LEU A 323 -27.00 -23.20 -3.85
N GLU A 324 -27.93 -23.37 -2.91
CA GLU A 324 -28.95 -22.34 -2.63
C GLU A 324 -28.30 -21.04 -2.16
N ARG A 325 -27.19 -21.11 -1.40
CA ARG A 325 -26.45 -19.91 -0.99
C ARG A 325 -25.82 -19.20 -2.18
N LEU A 326 -25.15 -19.93 -3.07
CA LEU A 326 -24.54 -19.38 -4.29
C LEU A 326 -25.57 -18.72 -5.21
N LEU A 327 -26.78 -19.28 -5.29
CA LEU A 327 -27.92 -18.68 -6.00
C LEU A 327 -28.39 -17.40 -5.29
N SER A 328 -28.54 -17.44 -3.96
CA SER A 328 -28.97 -16.26 -3.17
C SER A 328 -28.00 -15.08 -3.22
N LEU A 329 -26.70 -15.37 -3.33
CA LEU A 329 -25.64 -14.36 -3.48
C LEU A 329 -25.48 -13.89 -4.93
N GLY A 330 -26.23 -14.45 -5.87
CA GLY A 330 -26.16 -14.12 -7.29
C GLY A 330 -24.87 -14.58 -7.97
N VAL A 331 -24.07 -15.42 -7.31
CA VAL A 331 -22.87 -16.06 -7.88
C VAL A 331 -23.27 -16.99 -9.01
N LEU A 332 -24.33 -17.78 -8.78
CA LEU A 332 -25.01 -18.56 -9.80
C LEU A 332 -26.40 -17.98 -10.05
N ARG A 333 -26.95 -18.20 -11.24
CA ARG A 333 -28.31 -17.81 -11.60
C ARG A 333 -28.99 -18.94 -12.37
N ASP A 334 -30.28 -19.16 -12.10
CA ASP A 334 -31.06 -20.12 -12.87
C ASP A 334 -31.05 -19.74 -14.37
N GLY A 335 -30.85 -20.72 -15.24
CA GLY A 335 -30.67 -20.53 -16.68
C GLY A 335 -29.28 -20.04 -17.13
N TRP A 336 -28.42 -19.58 -16.21
CA TRP A 336 -27.10 -19.02 -16.51
C TRP A 336 -26.00 -19.60 -15.60
N MET A 337 -26.13 -20.86 -15.18
CA MET A 337 -25.22 -21.45 -14.19
C MET A 337 -23.77 -21.64 -14.69
N ARG A 338 -23.55 -21.64 -16.01
CA ARG A 338 -22.21 -21.76 -16.61
C ARG A 338 -21.40 -20.46 -16.60
N GLN A 339 -21.98 -19.35 -16.17
CA GLN A 339 -21.30 -18.06 -16.07
C GLN A 339 -21.37 -17.53 -14.63
N PRO A 340 -20.56 -18.10 -13.72
CA PRO A 340 -20.49 -17.61 -12.36
C PRO A 340 -20.12 -16.13 -12.35
N ARG A 341 -20.85 -15.32 -11.57
CA ARG A 341 -20.52 -13.91 -11.35
C ARG A 341 -19.92 -13.75 -9.98
N ILE A 342 -18.59 -13.75 -9.92
CA ILE A 342 -17.84 -13.63 -8.68
C ILE A 342 -17.36 -12.18 -8.56
N THR A 343 -17.78 -11.52 -7.49
CA THR A 343 -17.32 -10.17 -7.13
C THR A 343 -16.70 -10.18 -5.75
N VAL A 344 -15.99 -9.11 -5.39
CA VAL A 344 -15.39 -8.97 -4.06
C VAL A 344 -16.44 -9.04 -2.95
N GLU A 345 -17.64 -8.49 -3.18
CA GLU A 345 -18.76 -8.55 -2.25
C GLU A 345 -19.24 -9.99 -2.00
N THR A 346 -19.28 -10.82 -3.05
CA THR A 346 -19.64 -12.24 -2.92
C THR A 346 -18.58 -13.03 -2.16
N VAL A 347 -17.30 -12.68 -2.32
CA VAL A 347 -16.18 -13.26 -1.56
C VAL A 347 -16.30 -12.90 -0.08
N GLU A 348 -16.53 -11.62 0.22
CA GLU A 348 -16.72 -11.16 1.60
C GLU A 348 -17.89 -11.86 2.28
N ALA A 349 -19.05 -11.94 1.61
CA ALA A 349 -20.24 -12.58 2.15
C ALA A 349 -19.97 -14.05 2.50
N LEU A 350 -19.37 -14.81 1.59
CA LEU A 350 -19.00 -16.21 1.84
C LEU A 350 -17.94 -16.36 2.93
N SER A 351 -16.99 -15.42 3.03
CA SER A 351 -15.89 -15.50 4.01
C SER A 351 -16.32 -15.30 5.47
N ARG A 352 -17.49 -14.69 5.69
CA ARG A 352 -18.06 -14.44 7.03
C ARG A 352 -18.90 -15.63 7.53
N GLU A 353 -19.16 -16.61 6.69
CA GLU A 353 -20.01 -17.76 7.00
C GLU A 353 -19.19 -18.97 7.48
N VAL A 354 -19.85 -19.85 8.23
CA VAL A 354 -19.32 -21.17 8.56
C VAL A 354 -19.44 -22.05 7.32
N LEU A 355 -18.46 -21.95 6.42
CA LEU A 355 -18.35 -22.81 5.25
C LEU A 355 -17.87 -24.22 5.64
N PRO A 356 -18.27 -25.27 4.90
CA PRO A 356 -17.84 -26.64 5.19
C PRO A 356 -16.33 -26.78 5.06
N GLU A 357 -15.75 -27.70 5.84
CA GLU A 357 -14.36 -28.10 5.65
C GLU A 357 -14.22 -28.83 4.31
N VAL A 358 -13.39 -28.26 3.45
CA VAL A 358 -12.94 -28.91 2.21
C VAL A 358 -11.66 -29.67 2.56
N PRO A 359 -11.62 -30.99 2.38
CA PRO A 359 -10.40 -31.76 2.63
C PRO A 359 -9.27 -31.25 1.72
N SER A 360 -8.13 -30.93 2.31
CA SER A 360 -6.97 -30.33 1.63
C SER A 360 -6.20 -31.29 0.70
N ALA A 361 -6.68 -32.53 0.51
CA ALA A 361 -6.09 -33.50 -0.42
C ALA A 361 -7.17 -34.42 -1.02
N PRO A 362 -7.02 -34.84 -2.29
CA PRO A 362 -7.79 -35.98 -2.78
C PRO A 362 -7.47 -37.21 -1.90
N PRO A 363 -8.45 -38.08 -1.60
CA PRO A 363 -8.16 -39.33 -0.93
C PRO A 363 -7.11 -40.08 -1.74
N GLN A 364 -5.96 -40.40 -1.12
CA GLN A 364 -4.99 -41.27 -1.76
C GLN A 364 -5.73 -42.56 -2.16
N PRO A 365 -5.55 -43.05 -3.40
CA PRO A 365 -6.10 -44.34 -3.77
C PRO A 365 -5.60 -45.34 -2.74
N LYS A 366 -6.53 -46.04 -2.09
CA LYS A 366 -6.19 -47.18 -1.24
C LYS A 366 -5.45 -48.16 -2.15
N GLY A 367 -4.11 -48.14 -2.07
CA GLY A 367 -3.29 -49.17 -2.65
C GLY A 367 -3.77 -50.48 -2.05
N LYS A 368 -4.37 -51.32 -2.88
CA LYS A 368 -4.46 -52.74 -2.54
C LYS A 368 -3.02 -53.21 -2.48
N SER A 369 -2.52 -53.46 -1.26
CA SER A 369 -1.30 -54.25 -1.11
C SER A 369 -1.55 -55.62 -1.75
N PRO A 370 -0.60 -56.14 -2.55
CA PRO A 370 -0.64 -57.51 -3.04
C PRO A 370 -0.56 -58.52 -1.88
#